data_AF-A0A1I2Q5B0-F1
#
_entry.id   AF-A0A1I2Q5B0-F1
#
_cell.length_a   1.000
_cell.length_b   1.000
_cell.length_c   1.000
_cell.angle_alpha   90.00
_cell.angle_beta   90.00
_cell.angle_gamma   90.00
#
_symmetry.space_group_name_H-M   'P 1'
#
loop_
_entity.id
_entity.type
_entity.pdbx_description
1 polymer ?
#
loop_
_entity_poly.entity_id
_entity_poly.type
_entity_poly.pdbx_seq_one_letter_code
_entity_poly.pdbx_strand_id
1 'polypeptide(L)'
;MDIYQHFREEERPFIDQVLAWREDVELKFQRKLSDFLNPREQDIVKAVMGNHPDFNFGLNGGKDQAERKRAIIAPEYEIIEEDDYQLIMLEASYPSKFVTLEHPDVLGAFMSLGIRREKLGDLVVKDGTIQIITDQDISDYIRMNFTGVKRATVNFEEKPLSQMLESEETWVMKDTTVSSLRLDVLVKEIYGMSRKKAGMHIDSGHVKVNFRVVENGAFQLQEGDLISLRGQGRSKLEEIQGITKKEKYKVSTSKLN
;
A
#
# COMPACT_ATOMS: atom_id res chain seq x y z
N MET A 1 13.71 -16.80 18.49
CA MET A 1 14.00 -15.35 18.43
C MET A 1 12.70 -14.63 18.69
N ASP A 2 12.73 -13.60 19.53
CA ASP A 2 11.54 -12.80 19.80
C ASP A 2 11.23 -11.99 18.53
N ILE A 3 10.20 -12.41 17.79
CA ILE A 3 9.84 -11.87 16.48
C ILE A 3 9.67 -10.34 16.52
N TYR A 4 9.26 -9.81 17.68
CA TYR A 4 9.07 -8.38 17.92
C TYR A 4 10.35 -7.54 17.82
N GLN A 5 11.55 -8.13 17.94
CA GLN A 5 12.82 -7.39 17.91
C GLN A 5 13.15 -6.82 16.52
N HIS A 6 12.54 -7.35 15.47
CA HIS A 6 12.76 -6.92 14.09
C HIS A 6 11.75 -5.88 13.60
N PHE A 7 10.77 -5.52 14.44
CA PHE A 7 9.66 -4.64 14.08
C PHE A 7 9.58 -3.43 15.01
N ARG A 8 8.97 -2.36 14.50
CA ARG A 8 8.69 -1.18 15.32
C ARG A 8 7.57 -1.48 16.29
N GLU A 9 7.54 -0.79 17.43
CA GLU A 9 6.55 -1.01 18.48
C GLU A 9 5.11 -0.85 17.96
N GLU A 10 4.91 0.08 17.04
CA GLU A 10 3.63 0.30 16.38
C GLU A 10 3.13 -0.82 15.46
N GLU A 11 4.00 -1.74 15.07
CA GLU A 11 3.65 -2.86 14.17
C GLU A 11 3.13 -4.07 14.97
N ARG A 12 3.32 -4.06 16.30
CA ARG A 12 2.91 -5.15 17.22
C ARG A 12 1.45 -5.55 17.08
N PRO A 13 0.46 -4.63 17.00
CA PRO A 13 -0.94 -5.04 16.87
C PRO A 13 -1.21 -5.86 15.61
N PHE A 14 -0.52 -5.57 14.50
CA PHE A 14 -0.66 -6.35 13.29
C PHE A 14 0.06 -7.70 13.40
N ILE A 15 1.23 -7.75 14.04
CA ILE A 15 1.91 -9.02 14.35
C ILE A 15 1.03 -9.94 15.18
N ASP A 16 0.41 -9.41 16.26
CA ASP A 16 -0.54 -10.14 17.10
C ASP A 16 -1.71 -10.68 16.28
N GLN A 17 -2.24 -9.88 15.35
CA GLN A 17 -3.32 -10.27 14.47
C GLN A 17 -2.94 -11.44 13.56
N VAL A 18 -1.71 -11.45 13.02
CA VAL A 18 -1.21 -12.55 12.17
C VAL A 18 -0.94 -13.81 12.99
N LEU A 19 -0.40 -13.68 14.20
CA LEU A 19 -0.24 -14.80 15.12
C LEU A 19 -1.58 -15.43 15.47
N ALA A 20 -2.61 -14.61 15.71
CA ALA A 20 -3.97 -15.08 15.94
C ALA A 20 -4.55 -15.80 14.71
N TRP A 21 -4.27 -15.32 13.49
CA TRP A 21 -4.68 -16.04 12.28
C TRP A 21 -4.03 -17.42 12.18
N ARG A 22 -2.73 -17.52 12.49
CA ARG A 22 -2.01 -18.80 12.49
C ARG A 22 -2.59 -19.77 13.52
N GLU A 23 -2.80 -19.30 14.75
CA GLU A 23 -3.42 -20.09 15.82
C GLU A 23 -4.84 -20.55 15.45
N ASP A 24 -5.65 -19.68 14.83
CA ASP A 24 -6.98 -20.04 14.34
C ASP A 24 -6.91 -21.19 13.32
N VAL A 25 -5.98 -21.15 12.37
CA VAL A 25 -5.79 -22.20 11.36
C VAL A 25 -5.34 -23.50 12.02
N GLU A 26 -4.44 -23.43 12.99
CA GLU A 26 -3.94 -24.58 13.75
C GLU A 26 -5.04 -25.28 14.55
N LEU A 27 -5.88 -24.51 15.25
CA LEU A 27 -6.91 -25.05 16.12
C LEU A 27 -8.16 -25.53 15.35
N LYS A 28 -8.53 -24.82 14.28
CA LYS A 28 -9.78 -25.09 13.53
C LYS A 28 -9.56 -25.92 12.28
N PHE A 29 -8.32 -26.08 11.82
CA PHE A 29 -7.98 -26.74 10.56
C PHE A 29 -8.72 -26.14 9.34
N GLN A 30 -8.99 -24.83 9.39
CA GLN A 30 -9.64 -24.09 8.32
C GLN A 30 -8.74 -22.98 7.85
N ARG A 31 -8.59 -22.83 6.53
CA ARG A 31 -7.81 -21.75 5.93
C ARG A 31 -8.33 -20.37 6.34
N LYS A 32 -7.43 -19.39 6.40
CA LYS A 32 -7.72 -17.98 6.60
C LYS A 32 -7.35 -17.19 5.36
N LEU A 33 -8.32 -16.50 4.77
CA LEU A 33 -8.10 -15.47 3.75
C LEU A 33 -8.15 -14.08 4.42
N SER A 34 -7.15 -13.24 4.17
CA SER A 34 -7.10 -11.87 4.68
C SER A 34 -7.82 -10.89 3.74
N ASP A 35 -8.09 -9.68 4.25
CA ASP A 35 -8.30 -8.50 3.41
C ASP A 35 -6.99 -8.14 2.65
N PHE A 36 -7.00 -7.16 1.74
CA PHE A 36 -5.78 -6.71 1.05
C PHE A 36 -4.81 -6.06 2.03
N LEU A 37 -3.63 -6.66 2.11
CA LEU A 37 -2.49 -6.20 2.88
C LEU A 37 -1.67 -5.20 2.06
N ASN A 38 -1.20 -4.14 2.71
CA ASN A 38 -0.18 -3.27 2.13
C ASN A 38 1.20 -3.98 2.13
N PRO A 39 2.20 -3.50 1.36
CA PRO A 39 3.53 -4.11 1.30
C PRO A 39 4.18 -4.37 2.65
N ARG A 40 4.05 -3.44 3.61
CA ARG A 40 4.66 -3.61 4.93
C ARG A 40 3.97 -4.71 5.74
N GLU A 41 2.64 -4.77 5.68
CA GLU A 41 1.86 -5.87 6.25
C GLU A 41 2.25 -7.21 5.62
N GLN A 42 2.45 -7.27 4.30
CA GLN A 42 2.89 -8.49 3.62
C GLN A 42 4.27 -8.96 4.11
N ASP A 43 5.21 -8.04 4.33
CA ASP A 43 6.53 -8.37 4.88
C ASP A 43 6.43 -8.90 6.32
N ILE A 44 5.56 -8.30 7.14
CA ILE A 44 5.28 -8.79 8.48
C ILE A 44 4.69 -10.21 8.41
N VAL A 45 3.68 -10.45 7.58
CA VAL A 45 3.09 -11.80 7.44
C VAL A 45 4.13 -12.81 7.00
N LYS A 46 4.96 -12.50 5.98
CA LYS A 46 6.04 -13.39 5.54
C LYS A 46 7.01 -13.73 6.67
N ALA A 47 7.39 -12.74 7.47
CA ALA A 47 8.31 -12.95 8.59
C ALA A 47 7.69 -13.77 9.73
N VAL A 48 6.39 -13.57 10.01
CA VAL A 48 5.63 -14.31 11.03
C VAL A 48 5.38 -15.76 10.62
N MET A 49 5.02 -15.98 9.34
CA MET A 49 4.78 -17.31 8.81
C MET A 49 6.09 -18.08 8.59
N GLY A 50 7.15 -17.41 8.14
CA GLY A 50 8.44 -18.03 7.87
C GLY A 50 8.33 -19.28 6.98
N ASN A 51 9.23 -20.23 7.17
CA ASN A 51 9.13 -21.59 6.62
C ASN A 51 8.63 -22.55 7.71
N HIS A 52 7.42 -22.32 8.22
CA HIS A 52 6.83 -23.23 9.20
C HIS A 52 6.30 -24.48 8.48
N PRO A 53 6.73 -25.70 8.85
CA PRO A 53 6.36 -26.91 8.13
C PRO A 53 4.84 -27.15 8.15
N ASP A 54 4.17 -26.83 9.25
CA ASP A 54 2.76 -27.17 9.46
C ASP A 54 1.76 -26.28 8.69
N PHE A 55 2.22 -25.26 7.95
CA PHE A 55 1.35 -24.30 7.27
C PHE A 55 1.78 -24.05 5.83
N ASN A 56 0.79 -23.98 4.94
CA ASN A 56 0.93 -23.37 3.63
C ASN A 56 0.57 -21.89 3.70
N PHE A 57 1.34 -21.06 3.00
CA PHE A 57 1.17 -19.63 2.95
C PHE A 57 1.33 -19.12 1.52
N GLY A 58 0.46 -18.20 1.12
CA GLY A 58 0.55 -17.55 -0.16
C GLY A 58 0.01 -16.12 -0.16
N LEU A 59 0.49 -15.33 -1.13
CA LEU A 59 0.09 -13.95 -1.35
C LEU A 59 -0.27 -13.75 -2.83
N ASN A 60 -1.45 -13.21 -3.09
CA ASN A 60 -1.87 -12.87 -4.44
C ASN A 60 -2.62 -11.53 -4.48
N GLY A 61 -2.35 -10.72 -5.49
CA GLY A 61 -3.01 -9.44 -5.74
C GLY A 61 -3.51 -9.30 -7.18
N GLY A 62 -3.54 -10.39 -7.94
CA GLY A 62 -3.97 -10.46 -9.34
C GLY A 62 -2.82 -10.51 -10.34
N LYS A 63 -1.64 -10.04 -9.94
CA LYS A 63 -0.39 -10.11 -10.70
C LYS A 63 0.82 -10.22 -9.78
N ASP A 64 1.94 -10.70 -10.31
CA ASP A 64 3.18 -10.91 -9.54
C ASP A 64 3.68 -9.63 -8.84
N GLN A 65 3.66 -8.51 -9.55
CA GLN A 65 4.13 -7.21 -9.09
C GLN A 65 3.03 -6.38 -8.38
N ALA A 66 1.92 -7.00 -7.97
CA ALA A 66 0.85 -6.27 -7.28
C ALA A 66 1.36 -5.70 -5.95
N GLU A 67 1.08 -4.42 -5.70
CA GLU A 67 1.49 -3.77 -4.45
C GLU A 67 0.66 -4.29 -3.28
N ARG A 68 -0.66 -4.39 -3.47
CA ARG A 68 -1.58 -4.90 -2.46
C ARG A 68 -1.97 -6.33 -2.78
N LYS A 69 -1.80 -7.21 -1.79
CA LYS A 69 -2.08 -8.65 -1.93
C LYS A 69 -2.93 -9.14 -0.76
N ARG A 70 -3.76 -10.14 -1.00
CA ARG A 70 -4.43 -10.92 0.05
C ARG A 70 -3.53 -12.09 0.43
N ALA A 71 -3.53 -12.44 1.71
CA ALA A 71 -2.83 -13.59 2.24
C ALA A 71 -3.79 -14.77 2.46
N ILE A 72 -3.34 -15.96 2.11
CA ILE A 72 -3.94 -17.21 2.56
C ILE A 72 -2.97 -17.89 3.50
N ILE A 73 -3.48 -18.29 4.67
CA ILE A 73 -2.80 -19.18 5.62
C ILE A 73 -3.65 -20.44 5.70
N ALA A 74 -3.06 -21.59 5.38
CA ALA A 74 -3.76 -22.87 5.31
C ALA A 74 -2.94 -23.97 6.01
N PRO A 75 -3.58 -25.09 6.41
CA PRO A 75 -2.85 -26.27 6.85
C PRO A 75 -1.91 -26.82 5.76
N GLU A 76 -0.79 -27.46 6.15
CA GLU A 76 0.22 -28.02 5.22
C GLU A 76 -0.35 -28.94 4.14
N TYR A 77 -1.44 -29.66 4.42
CA TYR A 77 -2.05 -30.60 3.48
C TYR A 77 -2.90 -29.93 2.39
N GLU A 78 -3.19 -28.63 2.51
CA GLU A 78 -4.10 -27.92 1.63
C GLU A 78 -3.33 -27.17 0.54
N ILE A 79 -3.66 -27.42 -0.72
CA ILE A 79 -3.08 -26.68 -1.86
C ILE A 79 -3.83 -25.36 -2.02
N ILE A 80 -3.09 -24.26 -2.14
CA ILE A 80 -3.62 -22.92 -2.40
C ILE A 80 -3.60 -22.68 -3.90
N GLU A 81 -4.77 -22.45 -4.50
CA GLU A 81 -4.96 -22.13 -5.91
C GLU A 81 -5.19 -20.62 -6.13
N GLU A 82 -5.14 -20.15 -7.37
CA GLU A 82 -5.30 -18.72 -7.68
C GLU A 82 -6.70 -18.20 -7.36
N ASP A 83 -7.74 -19.00 -7.60
CA ASP A 83 -9.14 -18.63 -7.35
C ASP A 83 -9.46 -18.52 -5.85
N ASP A 84 -8.67 -19.16 -4.99
CA ASP A 84 -8.86 -19.15 -3.54
C ASP A 84 -8.70 -17.75 -2.93
N TYR A 85 -7.99 -16.84 -3.61
CA TYR A 85 -7.81 -15.47 -3.16
C TYR A 85 -9.03 -14.58 -3.40
N GLN A 86 -10.04 -15.07 -4.14
CA GLN A 86 -11.31 -14.39 -4.37
C GLN A 86 -11.10 -12.95 -4.89
N LEU A 87 -10.24 -12.82 -5.90
CA LEU A 87 -9.88 -11.56 -6.51
C LEU A 87 -10.76 -11.31 -7.73
N ILE A 88 -11.44 -10.17 -7.75
CA ILE A 88 -12.22 -9.71 -8.91
C ILE A 88 -11.55 -8.47 -9.49
N MET A 89 -11.35 -8.47 -10.81
CA MET A 89 -10.97 -7.26 -11.54
C MET A 89 -12.20 -6.61 -12.15
N LEU A 90 -12.43 -5.36 -11.79
CA LEU A 90 -13.45 -4.53 -12.40
C LEU A 90 -12.78 -3.49 -13.29
N GLU A 91 -13.35 -3.28 -14.47
CA GLU A 91 -12.89 -2.31 -15.45
C GLU A 91 -14.01 -1.34 -15.83
N ALA A 92 -13.70 -0.07 -15.95
CA ALA A 92 -14.58 0.95 -16.52
C ALA A 92 -13.82 1.82 -17.52
N SER A 93 -14.50 2.25 -18.58
CA SER A 93 -14.00 3.29 -19.47
C SER A 93 -14.57 4.66 -19.11
N TYR A 94 -13.82 5.72 -19.41
CA TYR A 94 -14.26 7.10 -19.27
C TYR A 94 -13.81 7.93 -20.48
N PRO A 95 -14.50 9.04 -20.80
CA PRO A 95 -14.18 9.84 -21.97
C PRO A 95 -12.91 10.69 -21.77
N SER A 96 -11.74 10.06 -21.92
CA SER A 96 -10.41 10.64 -21.68
C SER A 96 -10.10 11.89 -22.50
N LYS A 97 -10.76 12.07 -23.66
CA LYS A 97 -10.68 13.29 -24.47
C LYS A 97 -11.23 14.53 -23.77
N PHE A 98 -12.16 14.35 -22.83
CA PHE A 98 -12.87 15.44 -22.15
C PHE A 98 -12.60 15.51 -20.66
N VAL A 99 -12.15 14.41 -20.05
CA VAL A 99 -11.87 14.32 -18.62
C VAL A 99 -10.55 13.62 -18.41
N THR A 100 -9.65 14.24 -17.66
CA THR A 100 -8.46 13.56 -17.12
C THR A 100 -8.77 13.09 -15.71
N LEU A 101 -8.64 11.78 -15.51
CA LEU A 101 -8.71 11.16 -14.20
C LEU A 101 -7.33 10.66 -13.84
N GLU A 102 -6.92 10.91 -12.60
CA GLU A 102 -5.70 10.40 -12.03
C GLU A 102 -6.03 9.40 -10.90
N HIS A 103 -5.06 8.60 -10.50
CA HIS A 103 -5.23 7.63 -9.41
C HIS A 103 -5.86 8.25 -8.14
N PRO A 104 -5.46 9.44 -7.64
CA PRO A 104 -6.07 10.03 -6.46
C PRO A 104 -7.57 10.38 -6.62
N ASP A 105 -8.02 10.68 -7.84
CA ASP A 105 -9.42 11.02 -8.12
C ASP A 105 -10.31 9.79 -7.96
N VAL A 106 -9.91 8.69 -8.60
CA VAL A 106 -10.65 7.43 -8.58
C VAL A 106 -10.62 6.85 -7.17
N LEU A 107 -9.45 6.86 -6.51
CA LEU A 107 -9.36 6.40 -5.13
C LEU A 107 -10.24 7.24 -4.20
N GLY A 108 -10.27 8.56 -4.37
CA GLY A 108 -11.12 9.45 -3.57
C GLY A 108 -12.62 9.13 -3.74
N ALA A 109 -13.07 8.92 -4.97
CA ALA A 109 -14.45 8.56 -5.28
C ALA A 109 -14.80 7.14 -4.79
N PHE A 110 -13.86 6.20 -4.88
CA PHE A 110 -14.04 4.87 -4.30
C PHE A 110 -14.24 4.94 -2.77
N MET A 111 -13.40 5.71 -2.07
CA MET A 111 -13.51 5.84 -0.62
C MET A 111 -14.81 6.52 -0.18
N SER A 112 -15.43 7.38 -1.01
CA SER A 112 -16.73 7.98 -0.67
C SER A 112 -17.91 7.00 -0.71
N LEU A 113 -17.71 5.77 -1.20
CA LEU A 113 -18.70 4.69 -1.14
C LEU A 113 -18.85 4.09 0.27
N GLY A 114 -18.00 4.51 1.23
CA GLY A 114 -17.98 3.97 2.59
C GLY A 114 -17.28 2.61 2.72
N ILE A 115 -16.61 2.16 1.65
CA ILE A 115 -15.86 0.91 1.63
C ILE A 115 -14.50 1.12 2.31
N ARG A 116 -14.08 0.16 3.14
CA ARG A 116 -12.75 0.21 3.77
C ARG A 116 -11.64 -0.04 2.74
N ARG A 117 -10.48 0.62 2.91
CA ARG A 117 -9.38 0.56 1.93
C ARG A 117 -8.81 -0.85 1.76
N GLU A 118 -8.91 -1.68 2.79
CA GLU A 118 -8.44 -3.06 2.84
C GLU A 118 -9.27 -3.99 1.95
N LYS A 119 -10.45 -3.56 1.48
CA LYS A 119 -11.23 -4.31 0.48
C LYS A 119 -10.86 -3.99 -0.97
N LEU A 120 -9.97 -3.02 -1.17
CA LEU A 120 -9.47 -2.62 -2.47
C LEU A 120 -8.00 -3.07 -2.60
N GLY A 121 -7.70 -3.70 -3.72
CA GLY A 121 -6.33 -4.03 -4.14
C GLY A 121 -5.68 -2.86 -4.88
N ASP A 122 -4.96 -3.21 -5.94
CA ASP A 122 -4.34 -2.26 -6.85
C ASP A 122 -5.39 -1.57 -7.74
N LEU A 123 -5.09 -0.33 -8.10
CA LEU A 123 -5.94 0.53 -8.92
C LEU A 123 -5.07 1.14 -10.02
N VAL A 124 -5.51 1.02 -11.26
CA VAL A 124 -4.81 1.56 -12.43
C VAL A 124 -5.75 2.51 -13.17
N VAL A 125 -5.22 3.68 -13.54
CA VAL A 125 -5.92 4.64 -14.40
C VAL A 125 -5.00 4.94 -15.57
N LYS A 126 -5.37 4.50 -16.76
CA LYS A 126 -4.52 4.60 -17.95
C LYS A 126 -5.37 4.66 -19.21
N ASP A 127 -5.03 5.58 -20.11
CA ASP A 127 -5.58 5.68 -21.47
C ASP A 127 -7.12 5.70 -21.57
N GLY A 128 -7.81 6.27 -20.58
CA GLY A 128 -9.29 6.28 -20.56
C GLY A 128 -9.93 5.05 -19.94
N THR A 129 -9.13 4.18 -19.33
CA THR A 129 -9.56 2.98 -18.61
C THR A 129 -9.21 3.10 -17.13
N ILE A 130 -10.10 2.61 -16.29
CA ILE A 130 -9.91 2.41 -14.86
C ILE A 130 -10.02 0.92 -14.61
N GLN A 131 -9.03 0.34 -13.95
CA GLN A 131 -9.12 -1.02 -13.43
C GLN A 131 -8.92 -1.01 -11.92
N ILE A 132 -9.71 -1.81 -11.22
CA ILE A 132 -9.60 -2.01 -9.78
C ILE A 132 -9.62 -3.49 -9.47
N ILE A 133 -8.71 -3.93 -8.61
CA ILE A 133 -8.77 -5.26 -8.01
C ILE A 133 -9.55 -5.15 -6.69
N THR A 134 -10.47 -6.06 -6.46
CA THR A 134 -11.31 -6.02 -5.26
C THR A 134 -11.62 -7.42 -4.74
N ASP A 135 -12.09 -7.46 -3.51
CA ASP A 135 -12.62 -8.67 -2.89
C ASP A 135 -13.96 -9.04 -3.55
N GLN A 136 -14.13 -10.31 -3.89
CA GLN A 136 -15.34 -10.82 -4.52
C GLN A 136 -16.62 -10.42 -3.77
N ASP A 137 -16.57 -10.40 -2.43
CA ASP A 137 -17.71 -10.05 -1.57
C ASP A 137 -18.30 -8.66 -1.82
N ILE A 138 -17.50 -7.73 -2.36
CA ILE A 138 -17.93 -6.34 -2.58
C ILE A 138 -18.00 -5.94 -4.06
N SER A 139 -17.69 -6.86 -4.98
CA SER A 139 -17.59 -6.56 -6.42
C SER A 139 -18.92 -6.06 -7.00
N ASP A 140 -20.03 -6.72 -6.66
CA ASP A 140 -21.37 -6.33 -7.09
C ASP A 140 -21.78 -4.97 -6.51
N TYR A 141 -21.46 -4.72 -5.24
CA TYR A 141 -21.73 -3.43 -4.61
C TYR A 141 -20.97 -2.30 -5.33
N ILE A 142 -19.70 -2.52 -5.69
CA ILE A 142 -18.92 -1.54 -6.44
C ILE A 142 -19.54 -1.31 -7.82
N ARG A 143 -19.87 -2.36 -8.56
CA ARG A 143 -20.50 -2.24 -9.89
C ARG A 143 -21.80 -1.44 -9.86
N MET A 144 -22.62 -1.63 -8.84
CA MET A 144 -23.91 -0.95 -8.70
C MET A 144 -23.78 0.51 -8.23
N ASN A 145 -22.81 0.82 -7.37
CA ASN A 145 -22.76 2.10 -6.67
C ASN A 145 -21.63 3.03 -7.14
N PHE A 146 -20.54 2.49 -7.69
CA PHE A 146 -19.43 3.28 -8.18
C PHE A 146 -19.68 3.77 -9.61
N THR A 147 -20.54 4.78 -9.73
CA THR A 147 -21.10 5.23 -11.02
C THR A 147 -20.46 6.52 -11.56
N GLY A 148 -19.59 7.18 -10.78
CA GLY A 148 -18.96 8.42 -11.22
C GLY A 148 -17.65 8.76 -10.50
N VAL A 149 -16.73 9.37 -11.25
CA VAL A 149 -15.50 9.99 -10.74
C VAL A 149 -15.41 11.41 -11.28
N LYS A 150 -15.30 12.41 -10.40
CA LYS A 150 -15.42 13.83 -10.77
C LYS A 150 -16.70 14.08 -11.58
N ARG A 151 -16.58 14.41 -12.87
CA ARG A 151 -17.67 14.67 -13.82
C ARG A 151 -17.87 13.53 -14.84
N ALA A 152 -17.06 12.48 -14.77
CA ALA A 152 -17.16 11.34 -15.66
C ALA A 152 -18.09 10.29 -15.04
N THR A 153 -19.08 9.84 -15.82
CA THR A 153 -19.83 8.61 -15.52
C THR A 153 -18.94 7.43 -15.84
N VAL A 154 -18.91 6.44 -14.94
CA VAL A 154 -18.18 5.19 -15.10
C VAL A 154 -19.14 4.03 -14.88
N ASN A 155 -18.97 2.97 -15.65
CA ASN A 155 -19.72 1.72 -15.48
C ASN A 155 -18.73 0.58 -15.41
N PHE A 156 -18.65 -0.06 -14.25
CA PHE A 156 -17.70 -1.14 -14.02
C PHE A 156 -18.26 -2.47 -14.50
N GLU A 157 -17.43 -3.23 -15.21
CA GLU A 157 -17.69 -4.59 -15.63
C GLU A 157 -16.57 -5.49 -15.13
N GLU A 158 -16.88 -6.74 -14.85
CA GLU A 158 -15.86 -7.73 -14.52
C GLU A 158 -15.07 -8.13 -15.77
N LYS A 159 -13.75 -8.24 -15.63
CA LYS A 159 -12.83 -8.69 -16.69
C LYS A 159 -11.86 -9.74 -16.11
N PRO A 160 -11.33 -10.65 -16.94
CA PRO A 160 -10.31 -11.61 -16.49
C PRO A 160 -9.04 -10.90 -16.00
N LEU A 161 -8.44 -11.41 -14.92
CA LEU A 161 -7.16 -10.89 -14.37
C LEU A 161 -6.03 -10.85 -15.41
N SER A 162 -6.08 -11.71 -16.44
CA SER A 162 -5.12 -11.71 -17.56
C SER A 162 -5.16 -10.44 -18.42
N GLN A 163 -6.18 -9.58 -18.28
CA GLN A 163 -6.28 -8.29 -18.95
C GLN A 163 -5.84 -7.11 -18.06
N MET A 164 -5.26 -7.40 -16.89
CA MET A 164 -4.84 -6.37 -15.96
C MET A 164 -3.71 -5.51 -16.55
N LEU A 165 -3.88 -4.20 -16.44
CA LEU A 165 -2.93 -3.20 -16.90
C LEU A 165 -1.76 -3.08 -15.92
N GLU A 166 -0.59 -2.79 -16.48
CA GLU A 166 0.59 -2.43 -15.70
C GLU A 166 0.52 -0.95 -15.27
N SER A 167 0.94 -0.70 -14.03
CA SER A 167 1.12 0.66 -13.52
C SER A 167 2.48 1.15 -13.98
N GLU A 168 2.55 2.29 -14.66
CA GLU A 168 3.81 2.92 -15.05
C GLU A 168 4.31 3.82 -13.92
N GLU A 169 4.85 3.21 -12.87
CA GLU A 169 5.43 3.92 -11.74
C GLU A 169 6.93 4.17 -11.97
N THR A 170 7.33 5.43 -12.15
CA THR A 170 8.75 5.78 -12.30
C THR A 170 9.27 6.52 -11.07
N TRP A 171 10.31 5.97 -10.45
CA TRP A 171 10.97 6.54 -9.29
C TRP A 171 12.15 7.41 -9.74
N VAL A 172 12.11 8.70 -9.38
CA VAL A 172 13.19 9.65 -9.65
C VAL A 172 14.08 9.75 -8.42
N MET A 173 15.31 9.25 -8.55
CA MET A 173 16.32 9.34 -7.50
C MET A 173 16.99 10.71 -7.45
N LYS A 174 17.31 11.14 -6.23
CA LYS A 174 18.02 12.39 -5.95
C LYS A 174 18.85 12.25 -4.67
N ASP A 175 20.12 12.59 -4.79
CA ASP A 175 21.02 12.75 -3.65
C ASP A 175 20.93 14.16 -3.08
N THR A 176 20.90 14.26 -1.75
CA THR A 176 20.84 15.54 -1.05
C THR A 176 21.51 15.47 0.33
N THR A 177 21.54 16.60 1.05
CA THR A 177 22.00 16.66 2.43
C THR A 177 20.94 17.26 3.35
N VAL A 178 20.69 16.61 4.48
CA VAL A 178 19.68 17.03 5.47
C VAL A 178 20.30 17.23 6.84
N SER A 179 19.71 18.13 7.64
CA SER A 179 20.22 18.43 8.99
C SER A 179 19.94 17.33 10.02
N SER A 180 18.97 16.46 9.75
CA SER A 180 18.55 15.35 10.61
C SER A 180 17.64 14.40 9.83
N LEU A 181 17.48 13.18 10.30
CA LEU A 181 16.57 12.17 9.73
C LEU A 181 15.09 12.32 10.16
N ARG A 182 14.72 13.49 10.70
CA ARG A 182 13.35 13.79 11.09
C ARG A 182 12.43 13.85 9.88
N LEU A 183 11.22 13.31 10.04
CA LEU A 183 10.17 13.33 9.01
C LEU A 183 9.90 14.74 8.47
N ASP A 184 9.79 15.75 9.35
CA ASP A 184 9.54 17.15 8.94
C ASP A 184 10.66 17.74 8.07
N VAL A 185 11.91 17.33 8.30
CA VAL A 185 13.08 17.76 7.52
C VAL A 185 13.13 17.06 6.17
N LEU A 186 12.87 15.75 6.12
CA LEU A 186 12.88 14.98 4.88
C LEU A 186 11.70 15.37 3.96
N VAL A 187 10.48 15.50 4.50
CA VAL A 187 9.31 15.95 3.73
C VAL A 187 9.55 17.33 3.13
N LYS A 188 10.13 18.25 3.90
CA LYS A 188 10.53 19.58 3.41
C LYS A 188 11.48 19.47 2.21
N GLU A 189 12.53 18.65 2.33
CA GLU A 189 13.58 18.51 1.32
C GLU A 189 13.09 17.82 0.04
N ILE A 190 12.37 16.71 0.17
CA ILE A 190 11.88 15.90 -0.95
C ILE A 190 10.84 16.66 -1.78
N TYR A 191 9.88 17.30 -1.11
CA TYR A 191 8.75 17.97 -1.77
C TYR A 191 8.97 19.47 -1.98
N GLY A 192 10.16 20.00 -1.67
CA GLY A 192 10.54 21.38 -1.93
C GLY A 192 9.64 22.42 -1.23
N MET A 193 9.18 22.13 0.00
CA MET A 193 8.28 23.01 0.74
C MET A 193 8.94 23.62 1.99
N SER A 194 8.27 24.57 2.66
CA SER A 194 8.77 25.09 3.94
C SER A 194 8.61 24.05 5.06
N ARG A 195 9.49 24.10 6.06
CA ARG A 195 9.40 23.18 7.23
C ARG A 195 8.09 23.36 8.00
N LYS A 196 7.57 24.60 8.05
CA LYS A 196 6.25 24.90 8.65
C LYS A 196 5.13 24.20 7.88
N LYS A 197 5.15 24.24 6.54
CA LYS A 197 4.16 23.57 5.70
C LYS A 197 4.26 22.05 5.84
N ALA A 198 5.48 21.49 5.88
CA ALA A 198 5.68 20.07 6.13
C ALA A 198 5.10 19.65 7.49
N GLY A 199 5.38 20.41 8.56
CA GLY A 199 4.80 20.20 9.89
C GLY A 199 3.28 20.20 9.86
N MET A 200 2.64 21.19 9.22
CA MET A 200 1.17 21.24 9.10
C MET A 200 0.58 20.00 8.42
N HIS A 201 1.23 19.46 7.37
CA HIS A 201 0.77 18.23 6.73
C HIS A 201 0.89 17.01 7.67
N ILE A 202 1.98 16.93 8.43
CA ILE A 202 2.22 15.85 9.39
C ILE A 202 1.16 15.92 10.51
N ASP A 203 1.01 17.08 11.15
CA ASP A 203 0.08 17.29 12.26
C ASP A 203 -1.39 17.09 11.86
N SER A 204 -1.71 17.25 10.56
CA SER A 204 -3.07 17.00 10.02
C SER A 204 -3.30 15.55 9.56
N GLY A 205 -2.38 14.63 9.87
CA GLY A 205 -2.49 13.22 9.47
C GLY A 205 -2.37 12.97 7.96
N HIS A 206 -1.81 13.91 7.20
CA HIS A 206 -1.67 13.81 5.74
C HIS A 206 -0.40 13.08 5.30
N VAL A 207 0.49 12.76 6.24
CA VAL A 207 1.73 12.02 5.98
C VAL A 207 1.63 10.63 6.57
N LYS A 208 1.99 9.64 5.76
CA LYS A 208 2.17 8.26 6.20
C LYS A 208 3.62 7.85 6.05
N VAL A 209 4.13 7.09 7.01
CA VAL A 209 5.40 6.37 6.91
C VAL A 209 5.08 4.88 6.96
N ASN A 210 5.54 4.13 5.96
CA ASN A 210 5.25 2.70 5.80
C ASN A 210 3.76 2.40 5.98
N PHE A 211 2.92 3.12 5.22
CA PHE A 211 1.45 3.00 5.21
C PHE A 211 0.70 3.41 6.48
N ARG A 212 1.41 3.78 7.55
CA ARG A 212 0.83 4.26 8.82
C ARG A 212 0.85 5.79 8.90
N VAL A 213 -0.24 6.40 9.37
CA VAL A 213 -0.31 7.85 9.62
C VAL A 213 0.67 8.22 10.74
N VAL A 214 1.48 9.26 10.49
CA VAL A 214 2.43 9.79 11.47
C VAL A 214 2.12 11.26 11.69
N GLU A 215 1.80 11.62 12.94
CA GLU A 215 1.44 12.99 13.37
C GLU A 215 2.54 13.63 14.23
N ASN A 216 3.75 13.09 14.17
CA ASN A 216 4.90 13.61 14.89
C ASN A 216 6.02 13.96 13.91
N GLY A 217 6.26 15.26 13.69
CA GLY A 217 7.34 15.72 12.81
C GLY A 217 8.75 15.32 13.27
N ALA A 218 8.91 14.95 14.55
CA ALA A 218 10.16 14.44 15.11
C ALA A 218 10.43 12.97 14.84
N PHE A 219 9.49 12.25 14.23
CA PHE A 219 9.65 10.85 13.86
C PHE A 219 10.94 10.63 13.07
N GLN A 220 11.76 9.68 13.50
CA GLN A 220 13.03 9.35 12.86
C GLN A 220 12.80 8.37 11.72
N LEU A 221 13.17 8.79 10.52
CA LEU A 221 13.16 7.92 9.35
C LEU A 221 14.41 7.04 9.31
N GLN A 222 14.24 5.83 8.79
CA GLN A 222 15.28 4.86 8.55
C GLN A 222 15.42 4.59 7.04
N GLU A 223 16.56 4.03 6.63
CA GLU A 223 16.74 3.54 5.26
C GLU A 223 15.61 2.58 4.89
N GLY A 224 15.09 2.71 3.67
CA GLY A 224 13.96 1.95 3.18
C GLY A 224 12.58 2.55 3.48
N ASP A 225 12.47 3.53 4.38
CA ASP A 225 11.16 4.08 4.77
C ASP A 225 10.44 4.75 3.60
N LEU A 226 9.21 4.29 3.34
CA LEU A 226 8.30 4.84 2.35
C LEU A 226 7.45 5.96 2.98
N ILE A 227 7.47 7.13 2.38
CA ILE A 227 6.70 8.31 2.79
C ILE A 227 5.60 8.57 1.77
N SER A 228 4.34 8.59 2.20
CA SER A 228 3.21 9.01 1.37
C SER A 228 2.68 10.34 1.86
N LEU A 229 2.67 11.36 1.00
CA LEU A 229 2.10 12.67 1.31
C LEU A 229 0.84 12.89 0.47
N ARG A 230 -0.30 13.12 1.15
CA ARG A 230 -1.60 13.34 0.49
C ARG A 230 -1.50 14.49 -0.52
N GLY A 231 -1.87 14.20 -1.77
CA GLY A 231 -1.87 15.17 -2.87
C GLY A 231 -0.47 15.50 -3.44
N GLN A 232 0.59 14.82 -3.00
CA GLN A 232 1.96 15.02 -3.52
C GLN A 232 2.64 13.72 -3.95
N GLY A 233 2.02 12.58 -3.72
CA GLY A 233 2.52 11.26 -4.12
C GLY A 233 3.42 10.62 -3.07
N ARG A 234 4.14 9.58 -3.50
CA ARG A 234 5.04 8.78 -2.67
C ARG A 234 6.50 9.19 -2.85
N SER A 235 7.27 8.97 -1.81
CA SER A 235 8.72 9.13 -1.80
C SER A 235 9.34 8.11 -0.87
N LYS A 236 10.64 7.89 -0.97
CA LYS A 236 11.35 6.92 -0.15
C LYS A 236 12.72 7.47 0.27
N LEU A 237 13.11 7.20 1.51
CA LEU A 237 14.50 7.35 1.93
C LEU A 237 15.25 6.08 1.55
N GLU A 238 16.04 6.13 0.48
CA GLU A 238 16.70 4.94 -0.06
C GLU A 238 17.93 4.58 0.77
N GLU A 239 18.81 5.53 1.01
CA GLU A 239 20.12 5.29 1.64
C GLU A 239 20.57 6.50 2.47
N ILE A 240 21.28 6.24 3.58
CA ILE A 240 21.97 7.20 4.43
C ILE A 240 23.48 7.00 4.25
N GLN A 241 24.06 7.79 3.35
CA GLN A 241 25.47 7.70 2.91
C GLN A 241 26.48 8.30 3.91
N GLY A 242 26.12 8.39 5.19
CA GLY A 242 26.93 8.95 6.26
C GLY A 242 26.76 10.46 6.48
N ILE A 243 27.73 11.06 7.18
CA ILE A 243 27.64 12.43 7.70
C ILE A 243 28.76 13.30 7.12
N THR A 244 28.42 14.52 6.72
CA THR A 244 29.37 15.52 6.24
C THR A 244 30.23 16.11 7.37
N LYS A 245 31.33 16.79 7.02
CA LYS A 245 32.16 17.52 8.00
C LYS A 245 31.41 18.63 8.77
N LYS A 246 30.24 19.05 8.28
CA LYS A 246 29.35 20.05 8.93
C LYS A 246 28.17 19.37 9.64
N GLU A 247 28.32 18.10 10.00
CA GLU A 247 27.33 17.31 10.76
C GLU A 247 25.94 17.17 10.09
N LYS A 248 25.87 17.34 8.77
CA LYS A 248 24.66 17.01 7.98
C LYS A 248 24.71 15.59 7.46
N TYR A 249 23.57 14.90 7.44
CA TYR A 249 23.43 13.60 6.79
C TYR A 249 23.46 13.76 5.27
N LYS A 250 24.18 12.89 4.58
CA LYS A 250 24.08 12.67 3.13
C LYS A 250 23.06 11.55 2.91
N VAL A 251 22.07 11.78 2.07
CA VAL A 251 20.98 10.83 1.86
C VAL A 251 20.63 10.74 0.38
N SER A 252 20.24 9.55 -0.05
CA SER A 252 19.58 9.32 -1.34
C SER A 252 18.10 9.17 -1.09
N THR A 253 17.29 9.91 -1.85
CA THR A 253 15.84 9.84 -1.80
C THR A 253 15.29 9.56 -3.18
N SER A 254 14.15 8.90 -3.27
CA SER A 254 13.43 8.74 -4.51
C SER A 254 12.03 9.32 -4.36
N LYS A 255 11.49 9.88 -5.44
CA LYS A 255 10.09 10.32 -5.50
C LYS A 255 9.40 9.61 -6.65
N LEU A 256 8.22 9.08 -6.39
CA LEU A 256 7.37 8.52 -7.41
C LEU A 256 6.78 9.68 -8.24
N ASN A 257 6.99 9.63 -9.56
CA ASN A 257 6.43 10.59 -10.52
C ASN A 257 4.92 10.46 -10.67
#